data_AF-A0A9N7QP48-F1
#
_entry.id   AF-A0A9N7QP48-F1
#
_cell.length_a   1.000
_cell.length_b   1.000
_cell.length_c   1.000
_cell.angle_alpha   90.00
_cell.angle_beta   90.00
_cell.angle_gamma   90.00
#
_symmetry.space_group_name_H-M   'P 1'
#
loop_
_entity.id
_entity.type
_entity.pdbx_description
1 polymer ?
#
loop_
_entity_poly.entity_id
_entity_poly.type
_entity_poly.pdbx_seq_one_letter_code
_entity_poly.pdbx_strand_id
1 'polypeptide(L)'
;MFTDEQHAGARKPYADTLTQLAYGAECATWRNFFLSGATELAAGNMGTPTQAASSASLLGQLTPEQMFDVLAISVNGPKAWDLSLALDVSFDDLAVNYRLTLRNGVLVYRKASADASTANATIKLAGKLRLVTLAAGDQTSPGVEISGDPQALQSLVSVLDRPNPDFNIVTP
;
A
#
# COMPACT_ATOMS: atom_id res chain seq x y z
N MET A 1 -9.18 27.40 5.46
CA MET A 1 -8.42 26.14 5.60
C MET A 1 -8.41 25.34 4.32
N PHE A 2 -9.54 24.86 3.81
CA PHE A 2 -9.53 24.06 2.57
C PHE A 2 -9.42 24.87 1.26
N THR A 3 -9.74 26.17 1.29
CA THR A 3 -9.54 27.10 0.16
C THR A 3 -8.23 27.88 0.25
N ASP A 4 -7.73 28.06 1.48
CA ASP A 4 -6.48 28.70 1.83
C ASP A 4 -6.03 28.08 3.16
N GLU A 5 -4.97 27.27 3.10
CA GLU A 5 -4.43 26.57 4.26
C GLU A 5 -3.64 27.52 5.16
N GLN A 6 -3.16 28.67 4.67
CA GLN A 6 -2.33 29.60 5.41
C GLN A 6 -3.14 30.74 6.03
N HIS A 7 -4.47 30.75 5.88
CA HIS A 7 -5.35 31.80 6.36
C HIS A 7 -5.33 31.94 7.91
N ALA A 8 -4.48 32.83 8.42
CA ALA A 8 -4.27 33.03 9.85
C ALA A 8 -5.56 33.33 10.63
N GLY A 9 -6.46 34.14 10.06
CA GLY A 9 -7.75 34.49 10.68
C GLY A 9 -8.77 33.36 10.74
N ALA A 10 -8.53 32.22 10.08
CA ALA A 10 -9.42 31.06 10.09
C ALA A 10 -8.82 29.90 10.88
N ARG A 11 -7.50 29.75 10.82
CA ARG A 11 -6.77 28.67 11.48
C ARG A 11 -6.96 28.68 13.00
N LYS A 12 -6.73 29.82 13.65
CA LYS A 12 -6.86 29.91 15.12
C LYS A 12 -8.31 29.69 15.59
N PRO A 13 -9.33 30.37 15.04
CA PRO A 13 -10.72 30.11 15.44
C PRO A 13 -11.14 28.65 15.22
N TYR A 14 -10.65 28.00 14.17
CA TYR A 14 -10.94 26.59 13.93
C TYR A 14 -10.31 25.69 15.01
N ALA A 15 -9.03 25.88 15.33
CA ALA A 15 -8.35 25.13 16.39
C ALA A 15 -9.02 25.34 17.77
N ASP A 16 -9.39 26.59 18.10
CA ASP A 16 -10.09 26.91 19.33
C ASP A 16 -11.47 26.23 19.40
N THR A 17 -12.20 26.18 18.28
CA THR A 17 -13.51 25.51 18.18
C THR A 17 -13.37 24.01 18.41
N LEU A 18 -12.42 23.34 17.75
CA LEU A 18 -12.15 21.92 17.97
C LEU A 18 -11.79 21.65 19.43
N THR A 19 -11.00 22.52 20.06
CA THR A 19 -10.66 22.40 21.48
C THR A 19 -11.89 22.45 22.38
N GLN A 20 -12.84 23.36 22.12
CA GLN A 20 -14.09 23.43 22.89
C GLN A 20 -14.97 22.18 22.68
N LEU A 21 -15.05 21.68 21.45
CA LEU A 21 -15.75 20.43 21.16
C LEU A 21 -15.13 19.24 21.90
N ALA A 22 -13.79 19.19 22.02
CA ALA A 22 -13.10 18.16 22.79
C ALA A 22 -13.42 18.22 24.29
N TYR A 23 -13.63 19.41 24.85
CA TYR A 23 -14.00 19.56 26.26
C TYR A 23 -15.44 19.12 26.53
N GLY A 24 -16.34 19.30 25.56
CA GLY A 24 -17.72 18.82 25.64
C GLY A 24 -17.91 17.35 25.24
N ALA A 25 -16.90 16.69 24.68
CA ALA A 25 -17.01 15.33 24.17
C ALA A 25 -16.96 14.28 25.29
N GLU A 26 -18.06 13.54 25.47
CA GLU A 26 -18.11 12.36 26.33
C GLU A 26 -17.32 11.18 25.74
N CYS A 27 -17.36 11.02 24.41
CA CYS A 27 -16.65 9.96 23.71
C CYS A 27 -15.15 10.26 23.62
N ALA A 28 -14.33 9.39 24.22
CA ALA A 28 -12.86 9.51 24.20
C ALA A 28 -12.30 9.59 22.76
N THR A 29 -12.86 8.83 21.83
CA THR A 29 -12.44 8.86 20.42
C THR A 29 -12.69 10.23 19.79
N TRP A 30 -13.83 10.86 20.05
CA TRP A 30 -14.15 12.19 19.54
C TRP A 30 -13.26 13.26 20.16
N ARG A 31 -13.05 13.19 21.48
CA ARG A 31 -12.08 14.05 22.17
C ARG A 31 -10.70 13.97 21.52
N ASN A 32 -10.22 12.77 21.21
CA ASN A 32 -8.93 12.57 20.55
C ASN A 32 -8.90 13.18 19.15
N PHE A 33 -9.90 12.94 18.31
CA PHE A 33 -9.97 13.55 16.98
C PHE A 33 -9.94 15.07 17.02
N PHE A 34 -10.73 15.68 17.90
CA PHE A 34 -10.77 17.13 18.03
C PHE A 34 -9.46 17.73 18.52
N LEU A 35 -8.82 17.12 19.53
CA LEU A 35 -7.52 17.60 20.02
C LEU A 35 -6.40 17.39 19.01
N SER A 36 -6.38 16.26 18.30
CA SER A 36 -5.41 16.03 17.22
C SER A 36 -5.56 17.08 16.12
N GLY A 37 -6.78 17.32 15.65
CA GLY A 37 -7.04 18.34 14.63
C GLY A 37 -6.70 19.76 15.09
N ALA A 38 -7.02 20.11 16.34
CA ALA A 38 -6.62 21.40 16.92
C ALA A 38 -5.10 21.56 16.99
N THR A 39 -4.39 20.48 17.33
CA THR A 39 -2.93 20.49 17.43
C THR A 39 -2.28 20.58 16.05
N GLU A 40 -2.79 19.85 15.05
CA GLU A 40 -2.30 19.95 13.66
C GLU A 40 -2.51 21.34 13.06
N LEU A 41 -3.64 22.00 13.37
CA LEU A 41 -3.88 23.38 12.95
C LEU A 41 -2.91 24.36 13.61
N ALA A 42 -2.44 24.08 14.83
CA ALA A 42 -1.56 24.96 15.58
C ALA A 42 -0.07 24.75 15.26
N ALA A 43 0.36 23.50 15.11
CA ALA A 43 1.77 23.10 15.03
C ALA A 43 2.15 22.38 13.72
N GLY A 44 1.18 22.10 12.84
CA GLY A 44 1.39 21.31 11.62
C GLY A 44 1.16 19.81 11.84
N ASN A 45 1.19 19.05 10.74
CA ASN A 45 0.97 17.61 10.73
C ASN A 45 1.88 16.91 11.76
N MET A 46 1.27 16.13 12.66
CA MET A 46 1.98 15.45 13.75
C MET A 46 2.45 14.04 13.37
N GLY A 47 2.23 13.65 12.11
CA GLY A 47 2.53 12.33 11.59
C GLY A 47 1.71 11.22 12.22
N THR A 48 2.07 9.99 11.89
CA THR A 48 1.42 8.79 12.40
C THR A 48 2.20 8.24 13.59
N PRO A 49 1.64 8.26 14.81
CA PRO A 49 2.34 7.77 16.00
C PRO A 49 2.51 6.24 16.00
N THR A 50 1.83 5.53 15.09
CA THR A 50 1.89 4.08 14.93
C THR A 50 2.33 3.71 13.51
N GLN A 51 3.28 2.80 13.38
CA GLN A 51 3.55 2.19 12.08
C GLN A 51 2.50 1.11 11.81
N ALA A 52 1.55 1.39 10.92
CA ALA A 52 0.43 0.50 10.61
C ALA A 52 0.84 -0.80 9.88
N ALA A 53 2.11 -0.97 9.49
CA ALA A 53 2.54 -2.07 8.62
C ALA A 53 3.95 -2.59 8.96
N SER A 54 4.17 -3.21 10.13
CA SER A 54 5.55 -3.65 10.46
C SER A 54 5.69 -4.88 11.34
N SER A 55 4.70 -5.77 11.47
CA SER A 55 5.00 -7.11 11.99
C SER A 55 4.99 -8.11 10.86
N ALA A 56 6.17 -8.69 10.60
CA ALA A 56 6.31 -9.84 9.69
C ALA A 56 5.35 -10.97 10.06
N SER A 57 4.94 -11.06 11.33
CA SER A 57 3.92 -12.00 11.80
C SER A 57 2.54 -11.75 11.19
N LEU A 58 2.07 -10.49 11.11
CA LEU A 58 0.79 -10.18 10.46
C LEU A 58 0.84 -10.42 8.96
N LEU A 59 1.92 -9.99 8.29
CA LEU A 59 2.11 -10.24 6.85
C LEU A 59 2.18 -11.74 6.54
N GLY A 60 2.76 -12.53 7.44
CA GLY A 60 2.76 -14.00 7.36
C GLY A 60 1.39 -14.65 7.52
N GLN A 61 0.38 -13.95 8.05
CA GLN A 61 -0.98 -14.48 8.13
C GLN A 61 -1.81 -14.27 6.85
N LEU A 62 -1.41 -13.34 5.98
CA LEU A 62 -2.13 -13.09 4.73
C LEU A 62 -2.13 -14.33 3.83
N THR A 63 -3.23 -14.51 3.10
CA THR A 63 -3.32 -15.42 1.95
C THR A 63 -2.61 -14.81 0.74
N PRO A 64 -2.15 -15.63 -0.24
CA PRO A 64 -1.63 -15.09 -1.49
C PRO A 64 -2.57 -14.10 -2.17
N GLU A 65 -3.87 -14.39 -2.19
CA GLU A 65 -4.91 -13.51 -2.74
C GLU A 65 -4.91 -12.13 -2.05
N GLN A 66 -4.91 -12.09 -0.72
CA GLN A 66 -4.84 -10.83 0.03
C GLN A 66 -3.54 -10.06 -0.23
N MET A 67 -2.41 -10.75 -0.42
CA MET A 67 -1.15 -10.10 -0.80
C MET A 67 -1.26 -9.49 -2.20
N PHE A 68 -1.89 -10.18 -3.15
CA PHE A 68 -2.13 -9.65 -4.49
C PHE A 68 -3.15 -8.52 -4.50
N ASP A 69 -4.17 -8.52 -3.64
CA ASP A 69 -5.10 -7.40 -3.46
C ASP A 69 -4.35 -6.13 -3.02
N VAL A 70 -3.40 -6.25 -2.08
CA VAL A 70 -2.55 -5.12 -1.65
C VAL A 70 -1.71 -4.59 -2.81
N LEU A 71 -1.12 -5.48 -3.62
CA LEU A 71 -0.38 -5.06 -4.82
C LEU A 71 -1.30 -4.36 -5.83
N ALA A 72 -2.51 -4.88 -6.04
CA ALA A 72 -3.46 -4.32 -7.00
C ALA A 72 -3.96 -2.93 -6.59
N ILE A 73 -4.25 -2.71 -5.30
CA ILE A 73 -4.64 -1.40 -4.76
C ILE A 73 -3.48 -0.40 -4.85
N SER A 74 -2.24 -0.88 -4.74
CA SER A 74 -1.04 -0.04 -4.83
C SER A 74 -0.70 0.41 -6.25
N VAL A 75 -1.37 -0.09 -7.29
CA VAL A 75 -1.07 0.28 -8.68
C VAL A 75 -1.44 1.74 -8.94
N ASN A 76 -0.44 2.52 -9.38
CA ASN A 76 -0.66 3.82 -9.97
C ASN A 76 -1.16 3.64 -11.41
N GLY A 77 -2.48 3.68 -11.59
CA GLY A 77 -3.13 3.48 -12.88
C GLY A 77 -2.58 4.36 -14.01
N PRO A 78 -2.44 5.70 -13.82
CA PRO A 78 -1.84 6.59 -14.82
C PRO A 78 -0.41 6.21 -15.23
N LYS A 79 0.47 5.86 -14.27
CA LYS A 79 1.84 5.40 -14.59
C LYS A 79 1.86 4.04 -15.29
N ALA A 80 0.89 3.18 -14.97
CA ALA A 80 0.75 1.83 -15.50
C ALA A 80 -0.04 1.76 -16.82
N TRP A 81 -0.48 2.89 -17.37
CA TRP A 81 -1.42 2.94 -18.49
C TRP A 81 -0.95 2.15 -19.72
N ASP A 82 0.31 2.38 -20.13
CA ASP A 82 0.90 1.77 -21.32
C ASP A 82 1.52 0.38 -21.04
N LEU A 83 1.45 -0.10 -19.79
CA LEU A 83 2.00 -1.40 -19.43
C LEU A 83 1.02 -2.54 -19.74
N SER A 84 1.58 -3.62 -20.27
CA SER A 84 0.90 -4.87 -20.54
C SER A 84 1.79 -6.02 -20.08
N LEU A 85 1.59 -6.46 -18.84
CA LEU A 85 2.39 -7.52 -18.21
C LEU A 85 1.54 -8.74 -17.88
N ALA A 86 2.13 -9.92 -18.03
CA ALA A 86 1.62 -11.17 -17.51
C ALA A 86 2.73 -11.86 -16.71
N LEU A 87 2.47 -12.15 -15.44
CA LEU A 87 3.42 -12.82 -14.54
C LEU A 87 2.77 -14.07 -13.97
N ASP A 88 3.49 -15.19 -13.97
CA ASP A 88 3.11 -16.36 -13.19
C ASP A 88 3.84 -16.34 -11.85
N VAL A 89 3.09 -16.51 -10.75
CA VAL A 89 3.64 -16.54 -9.39
C VAL A 89 3.22 -17.85 -8.73
N SER A 90 4.19 -18.73 -8.48
CA SER A 90 4.01 -20.04 -7.85
C SER A 90 4.48 -20.03 -6.40
N PHE A 91 3.74 -20.71 -5.52
CA PHE A 91 4.09 -20.94 -4.13
C PHE A 91 4.27 -22.44 -3.88
N ASP A 92 5.49 -22.86 -3.57
CA ASP A 92 5.85 -24.29 -3.44
C ASP A 92 5.21 -24.93 -2.20
N ASP A 93 5.20 -24.22 -1.08
CA ASP A 93 4.58 -24.64 0.19
C ASP A 93 3.08 -24.93 0.07
N LEU A 94 2.40 -24.23 -0.84
CA LEU A 94 0.97 -24.34 -1.09
C LEU A 94 0.64 -25.16 -2.34
N ALA A 95 1.63 -25.49 -3.18
CA ALA A 95 1.46 -26.13 -4.48
C ALA A 95 0.40 -25.44 -5.37
N VAL A 96 0.43 -24.10 -5.42
CA VAL A 96 -0.50 -23.28 -6.22
C VAL A 96 0.24 -22.26 -7.08
N ASN A 97 -0.36 -21.91 -8.21
CA ASN A 97 0.10 -20.82 -9.08
C ASN A 97 -1.02 -19.81 -9.36
N TYR A 98 -0.62 -18.56 -9.50
CA TYR A 98 -1.48 -17.45 -9.88
C TYR A 98 -0.92 -16.76 -11.11
N ARG A 99 -1.80 -16.44 -12.05
CA ARG A 99 -1.51 -15.53 -13.16
C ARG A 99 -1.90 -14.13 -12.75
N LEU A 100 -0.92 -13.23 -12.69
CA LEU A 100 -1.11 -11.80 -12.55
C LEU A 100 -1.10 -11.16 -13.94
N THR A 101 -1.98 -10.20 -14.18
CA THR A 101 -2.03 -9.44 -15.43
C THR A 101 -2.25 -7.97 -15.14
N LEU A 102 -1.32 -7.13 -15.60
CA LEU A 102 -1.42 -5.68 -15.53
C LEU A 102 -1.76 -5.15 -16.91
N ARG A 103 -2.94 -4.54 -17.08
CA ARG A 103 -3.36 -3.86 -18.32
C ARG A 103 -4.28 -2.70 -17.99
N ASN A 104 -4.20 -1.62 -18.78
CA ASN A 104 -5.04 -0.43 -18.62
C ASN A 104 -4.99 0.15 -17.20
N GLY A 105 -3.82 0.09 -16.56
CA GLY A 105 -3.64 0.55 -15.18
C GLY A 105 -4.28 -0.32 -14.09
N VAL A 106 -4.75 -1.52 -14.40
CA VAL A 106 -5.38 -2.44 -13.43
C VAL A 106 -4.59 -3.75 -13.37
N LEU A 107 -4.22 -4.15 -12.15
CA LEU A 107 -3.66 -5.47 -11.87
C LEU A 107 -4.79 -6.40 -11.45
N VAL A 108 -4.94 -7.51 -12.17
CA VAL A 108 -5.83 -8.61 -11.81
C VAL A 108 -5.03 -9.87 -11.59
N TYR A 109 -5.55 -10.77 -10.75
CA TYR A 109 -4.96 -12.09 -10.57
C TYR A 109 -6.05 -13.17 -10.67
N ARG A 110 -5.62 -14.37 -11.05
CA ARG A 110 -6.46 -15.57 -10.99
C ARG A 110 -5.60 -16.79 -10.67
N LYS A 111 -6.16 -17.75 -9.95
CA LYS A 111 -5.55 -19.07 -9.81
C LYS A 111 -5.58 -19.77 -11.16
N ALA A 112 -4.41 -20.19 -11.65
CA ALA A 112 -4.25 -20.84 -12.94
C ALA A 112 -2.95 -21.63 -12.96
N SER A 113 -2.84 -22.67 -13.78
CA SER A 113 -1.56 -23.32 -14.03
C SER A 113 -0.57 -22.34 -14.66
N ALA A 114 0.71 -22.45 -14.30
CA ALA A 114 1.75 -21.65 -14.92
C ALA A 114 1.89 -22.03 -16.40
N ASP A 115 2.09 -21.02 -17.24
CA ASP A 115 2.32 -21.15 -18.67
C ASP A 115 3.33 -20.09 -19.11
N ALA A 116 4.60 -20.51 -19.10
CA ALA A 116 5.73 -19.67 -19.47
C ALA A 116 5.70 -19.21 -20.93
N SER A 117 4.89 -19.82 -21.80
CA SER A 117 4.77 -19.39 -23.20
C SER A 117 3.94 -18.11 -23.36
N THR A 118 3.10 -17.80 -22.37
CA THR A 118 2.22 -16.62 -22.36
C THR A 118 2.53 -15.63 -21.24
N ALA A 119 3.45 -15.97 -20.33
CA ALA A 119 3.92 -15.08 -19.28
C ALA A 119 5.20 -14.36 -19.70
N ASN A 120 5.32 -13.08 -19.34
CA ASN A 120 6.59 -12.35 -19.46
C ASN A 120 7.63 -12.92 -18.51
N ALA A 121 7.25 -13.24 -17.27
CA ALA A 121 8.12 -13.88 -16.29
C ALA A 121 7.37 -14.86 -15.41
N THR A 122 8.09 -15.87 -14.90
CA THR A 122 7.62 -16.81 -13.90
C THR A 122 8.47 -16.65 -12.64
N ILE A 123 7.80 -16.44 -11.51
CA ILE A 123 8.37 -16.24 -10.19
C ILE A 123 7.95 -17.44 -9.34
N LYS A 124 8.91 -18.26 -8.91
CA LYS A 124 8.68 -19.34 -7.97
C LYS A 124 9.17 -18.93 -6.59
N LEU A 125 8.30 -19.12 -5.60
CA LEU A 125 8.53 -18.73 -4.22
C LEU A 125 8.45 -19.98 -3.35
N ALA A 126 9.45 -20.17 -2.50
CA ALA A 126 9.46 -21.28 -1.54
C ALA A 126 8.27 -21.21 -0.56
N GLY A 127 7.72 -20.01 -0.34
CA GLY A 127 6.45 -19.84 0.33
C GLY A 127 5.98 -18.39 0.38
N LYS A 128 4.77 -18.17 0.93
CA LYS A 128 4.11 -16.84 0.87
C LYS A 128 4.91 -15.69 1.49
N LEU A 129 5.70 -15.97 2.53
CA LEU A 129 6.58 -14.96 3.15
C LEU A 129 7.65 -14.44 2.18
N ARG A 130 8.06 -15.26 1.20
CA ARG A 130 9.03 -14.81 0.18
C ARG A 130 8.44 -13.76 -0.77
N LEU A 131 7.12 -13.73 -0.97
CA LEU A 131 6.49 -12.64 -1.73
C LEU A 131 6.66 -11.29 -1.00
N VAL A 132 6.48 -11.29 0.33
CA VAL A 132 6.58 -10.10 1.16
C VAL A 132 8.01 -9.54 1.14
N THR A 133 9.02 -10.40 1.34
CA THR A 133 10.41 -9.97 1.32
C THR A 133 10.88 -9.58 -0.09
N LEU A 134 10.39 -10.26 -1.13
CA LEU A 134 10.62 -9.86 -2.52
C LEU A 134 10.07 -8.46 -2.82
N ALA A 135 8.84 -8.17 -2.38
CA ALA A 135 8.24 -6.84 -2.49
C ALA A 135 9.01 -5.76 -1.69
N ALA A 136 9.68 -6.16 -0.61
CA ALA A 136 10.60 -5.30 0.14
C ALA A 136 11.97 -5.11 -0.54
N GLY A 137 12.23 -5.79 -1.65
CA GLY A 137 13.47 -5.68 -2.44
C GLY A 137 14.49 -6.80 -2.21
N ASP A 138 14.21 -7.78 -1.36
CA ASP A 138 15.11 -8.90 -1.09
C ASP A 138 14.98 -9.98 -2.17
N GLN A 139 15.79 -9.84 -3.22
CA GLN A 139 15.91 -10.80 -4.32
C GLN A 139 17.06 -11.80 -4.14
N THR A 140 17.93 -11.60 -3.15
CA THR A 140 19.17 -12.37 -2.98
C THR A 140 19.04 -13.53 -2.00
N SER A 141 18.09 -13.44 -1.06
CA SER A 141 17.82 -14.54 -0.14
C SER A 141 17.23 -15.75 -0.86
N PRO A 142 17.52 -16.97 -0.39
CA PRO A 142 17.03 -18.20 -1.02
C PRO A 142 15.50 -18.29 -1.02
N GLY A 143 14.96 -19.09 -1.94
CA GLY A 143 13.52 -19.32 -2.07
C GLY A 143 12.81 -18.32 -2.98
N VAL A 144 13.55 -17.66 -3.88
CA VAL A 144 13.01 -16.93 -5.02
C VAL A 144 13.75 -17.41 -6.27
N GLU A 145 13.02 -17.91 -7.25
CA GLU A 145 13.55 -18.19 -8.58
C GLU A 145 12.75 -17.38 -9.60
N ILE A 146 13.44 -16.62 -10.44
CA ILE A 146 12.82 -15.82 -11.50
C ILE A 146 13.33 -16.34 -12.84
N SER A 147 12.40 -16.61 -13.76
CA SER A 147 12.68 -17.04 -15.13
C SER A 147 11.83 -16.23 -16.12
N GLY A 148 12.24 -16.18 -17.39
CA GLY A 148 11.67 -15.27 -18.39
C GLY A 148 12.33 -13.90 -18.36
N ASP A 149 11.56 -12.84 -18.60
CA ASP A 149 12.03 -11.46 -18.64
C ASP A 149 12.17 -10.87 -17.22
N PRO A 150 13.41 -10.63 -16.72
CA PRO A 150 13.61 -10.06 -15.40
C PRO A 150 13.12 -8.60 -15.29
N GLN A 151 12.96 -7.89 -16.41
CA GLN A 151 12.45 -6.51 -16.42
C GLN A 151 10.96 -6.44 -16.10
N ALA A 152 10.18 -7.50 -16.38
CA ALA A 152 8.74 -7.49 -16.15
C ALA A 152 8.37 -7.26 -14.66
N LEU A 153 9.10 -7.88 -13.73
CA LEU A 153 8.90 -7.63 -12.29
C LEU A 153 9.28 -6.19 -11.91
N GLN A 154 10.37 -5.67 -12.47
CA GLN A 154 10.81 -4.29 -12.23
C GLN A 154 9.80 -3.27 -12.76
N SER A 155 9.22 -3.52 -13.94
CA SER A 155 8.15 -2.70 -14.52
C SER A 155 6.87 -2.74 -13.70
N LEU A 156 6.52 -3.88 -13.09
CA LEU A 156 5.39 -3.92 -12.15
C LEU A 156 5.69 -3.08 -10.90
N VAL A 157 6.86 -3.26 -10.28
CA VAL A 157 7.24 -2.55 -9.06
C VAL A 157 7.35 -1.04 -9.28
N SER A 158 7.79 -0.58 -10.45
CA SER A 158 7.96 0.85 -10.75
C SER A 158 6.65 1.63 -10.82
N VAL A 159 5.52 0.93 -10.97
CA VAL A 159 4.17 1.53 -11.01
C VAL A 159 3.37 1.29 -9.73
N LEU A 160 3.99 0.74 -8.68
CA LEU A 160 3.37 0.64 -7.37
C LEU A 160 3.68 1.91 -6.56
N ASP A 161 2.65 2.59 -6.08
CA ASP A 161 2.78 3.68 -5.13
C ASP A 161 2.81 3.14 -3.69
N ARG A 162 3.48 3.88 -2.80
CA ARG A 162 3.42 3.64 -1.36
C ARG A 162 2.50 4.67 -0.73
N PRO A 163 1.53 4.26 0.11
CA PRO A 163 0.68 5.22 0.79
C PRO A 163 1.53 6.11 1.70
N ASN A 164 1.27 7.42 1.69
CA ASN A 164 1.84 8.34 2.67
C ASN A 164 1.06 8.15 3.99
N PRO A 165 1.65 7.61 5.06
CA PRO A 165 0.95 7.49 6.34
C PRO A 165 0.65 8.86 6.94
N ASP A 166 1.48 9.86 6.65
CA ASP A 166 1.42 11.21 7.22
C ASP A 166 0.68 12.19 6.29
N PHE A 167 -0.41 11.74 5.66
CA PHE A 167 -1.22 12.62 4.82
C PHE A 167 -1.96 13.66 5.68
N ASN A 168 -2.18 14.86 5.14
CA ASN A 168 -2.90 15.91 5.85
C ASN A 168 -4.38 15.55 6.01
N ILE A 169 -4.95 15.84 7.19
CA ILE A 169 -6.37 15.58 7.48
C ILE A 169 -7.15 16.88 7.58
N VAL A 170 -6.67 17.86 8.37
CA VAL A 170 -7.38 19.12 8.64
C VAL A 170 -7.05 20.27 7.69
N THR A 171 -6.13 20.02 6.75
CA THR A 171 -5.76 20.90 5.64
C THR A 171 -5.70 20.08 4.34
N PRO A 172 -5.78 20.73 3.17
CA PRO A 172 -5.55 20.07 1.88
C PRO A 172 -4.17 19.40 1.74
#